data_AF-A0A4Y9IPP0-F1
#
_entry.id   AF-A0A4Y9IPP0-F1
#
_cell.length_a   1.000
_cell.length_b   1.000
_cell.length_c   1.000
_cell.angle_alpha   90.00
_cell.angle_beta   90.00
_cell.angle_gamma   90.00
#
_symmetry.space_group_name_H-M   'P 1'
#
loop_
_entity.id
_entity.type
_entity.pdbx_description
1 polymer ?
#
loop_
_entity_poly.entity_id
_entity_poly.type
_entity_poly.pdbx_seq_one_letter_code
_entity_poly.pdbx_strand_id
1 'polypeptide(L)'
;MNKVLYIILLLLITPFYAKAQDYEKNCYYGITFEVSRNQNWGYGELVITGVEPNSPAEKSGIKIDDIIMEINGQATYLRDNQTIANWLFDNKYDPEVKFTIRNMNTYFKEYPLMRKCIATNSVSEKQLSEVYSFYSLENTNHQIFTLPLHVQTNSDVDFTDYHTYDFYDAGKNVPAIDKQITTLLEKELQSKGLVRDTSDPDIVVQAYYSYSPNNRYTGLNNPNYNPMSLRYDCDKNQLVLLPIFDSNDPKVGSSAQYVVEYGFSFYDRKYIDNSKLTQIWDCNIKDYLSAQYSLEDYVKLHTPLMLKQFPYTQNKREANYIVETNKYNYTGIYYDADDLGHIKDVDFNSPAYIAGIRPGYIIEKVNNRKFERNKDVLSAGYRYFIDDTMVFRDQTTRFTNSEGFSDCMFWSAGYYNDIAKEFTKPDYFTQFSYLYGFEKYINNKSDNKITIEAWDGIQRRIFQIVPEIRHSVTIRTL
;
A
#
# COMPACT_ATOMS: atom_id res chain seq x y z
N MET A 1 0.42 27.97 -82.41
CA MET A 1 0.56 26.61 -81.84
C MET A 1 1.90 26.55 -81.11
N ASN A 2 1.89 26.07 -79.86
CA ASN A 2 3.02 25.73 -78.96
C ASN A 2 3.89 26.93 -78.49
N LYS A 3 3.72 27.56 -77.32
CA LYS A 3 3.69 27.16 -75.89
C LYS A 3 5.01 26.57 -75.33
N VAL A 4 5.65 27.38 -74.48
CA VAL A 4 6.41 27.06 -73.24
C VAL A 4 7.82 26.46 -73.48
N LEU A 5 8.93 26.89 -72.86
CA LEU A 5 9.24 26.77 -71.43
C LEU A 5 10.52 27.58 -71.09
N TYR A 6 10.43 28.55 -70.17
CA TYR A 6 11.60 29.12 -69.50
C TYR A 6 11.92 28.26 -68.27
N ILE A 7 13.13 27.73 -68.23
CA ILE A 7 13.66 26.89 -67.14
C ILE A 7 14.18 27.84 -66.06
N ILE A 8 13.48 27.91 -64.92
CA ILE A 8 13.98 28.56 -63.69
C ILE A 8 14.34 27.46 -62.70
N LEU A 9 15.63 27.37 -62.41
CA LEU A 9 16.24 26.50 -61.41
C LEU A 9 15.90 27.07 -60.02
N LEU A 10 15.01 26.40 -59.28
CA LEU A 10 14.66 26.76 -57.90
C LEU A 10 15.22 25.68 -56.96
N LEU A 11 16.31 26.01 -56.27
CA LEU A 11 16.87 25.26 -55.14
C LEU A 11 15.91 25.37 -53.96
N LEU A 12 15.05 24.37 -53.79
CA LEU A 12 14.27 24.15 -52.58
C LEU A 12 15.15 23.44 -51.55
N ILE A 13 15.83 24.22 -50.70
CA ILE A 13 16.36 23.72 -49.44
C ILE A 13 15.16 23.66 -48.49
N THR A 14 14.53 22.50 -48.37
CA THR A 14 13.59 22.23 -47.29
C THR A 14 14.38 22.10 -45.99
N PRO A 15 14.15 22.94 -44.97
CA PRO A 15 14.62 22.62 -43.64
C PRO A 15 13.83 21.40 -43.18
N PHE A 16 14.49 20.24 -43.11
CA PHE A 16 14.05 19.14 -42.28
C PHE A 16 14.00 19.67 -40.83
N TYR A 17 12.85 20.20 -40.43
CA TYR A 17 12.51 20.28 -39.02
C TYR A 17 12.30 18.85 -38.55
N ALA A 18 13.39 18.19 -38.16
CA ALA A 18 13.29 17.14 -37.17
C ALA A 18 12.72 17.81 -35.93
N LYS A 19 11.40 17.69 -35.71
CA LYS A 19 10.89 17.85 -34.35
C LYS A 19 11.60 16.76 -33.55
N ALA A 20 12.58 17.14 -32.75
CA ALA A 20 12.93 16.34 -31.59
C ALA A 20 11.59 16.05 -30.90
N GLN A 21 11.22 14.78 -30.81
CA GLN A 21 10.12 14.38 -29.94
C GLN A 21 10.58 14.80 -28.55
N ASP A 22 10.01 15.90 -28.06
CA ASP A 22 10.12 16.24 -26.65
C ASP A 22 9.44 15.07 -25.93
N TYR A 23 10.25 14.17 -25.37
CA TYR A 23 9.75 13.07 -24.56
C TYR A 23 9.23 13.71 -23.28
N GLU A 24 7.96 14.10 -23.28
CA GLU A 24 7.30 14.56 -22.07
C GLU A 24 7.42 13.45 -21.02
N LYS A 25 7.97 13.80 -19.86
CA LYS A 25 8.11 12.90 -18.72
C LYS A 25 7.30 13.42 -17.55
N ASN A 26 6.60 12.53 -16.87
CA ASN A 26 6.00 12.78 -15.58
C ASN A 26 6.98 12.37 -14.48
N CYS A 27 7.28 13.29 -13.57
CA CYS A 27 8.17 13.06 -12.45
C CYS A 27 7.40 12.97 -11.14
N TYR A 28 7.86 12.12 -10.23
CA TYR A 28 7.22 11.90 -8.93
C TYR A 28 8.25 11.46 -7.88
N TYR A 29 7.88 11.63 -6.60
CA TYR A 29 8.70 11.19 -5.46
C TYR A 29 8.15 9.95 -4.76
N GLY A 30 6.89 9.58 -5.05
CA GLY A 30 6.20 8.43 -4.45
C GLY A 30 5.60 8.73 -3.09
N ILE A 31 5.02 9.92 -2.94
CA ILE A 31 4.28 10.34 -1.75
C ILE A 31 2.91 10.87 -2.14
N THR A 32 1.98 10.77 -1.22
CA THR A 32 0.77 11.59 -1.19
C THR A 32 0.78 12.39 0.11
N PHE A 33 0.28 13.62 0.06
CA PHE A 33 0.18 14.48 1.24
C PHE A 33 -1.06 15.36 1.14
N GLU A 34 -1.47 15.91 2.27
CA GLU A 34 -2.57 16.87 2.35
C GLU A 34 -2.23 18.01 3.31
N VAL A 35 -2.95 19.14 3.18
CA VAL A 35 -2.93 20.16 4.22
C VAL A 35 -3.77 19.64 5.38
N SER A 36 -3.12 19.30 6.49
CA SER A 36 -3.78 18.69 7.64
C SER A 36 -4.82 19.64 8.24
N ARG A 37 -5.97 19.07 8.55
CA ARG A 37 -7.04 19.70 9.34
C ARG A 37 -7.10 19.13 10.75
N ASN A 38 -6.14 18.29 11.12
CA ASN A 38 -6.06 17.69 12.44
C ASN A 38 -5.49 18.72 13.42
N GLN A 39 -6.27 19.09 14.44
CA GLN A 39 -5.85 20.04 15.47
C GLN A 39 -4.67 19.52 16.30
N ASN A 40 -4.53 18.20 16.40
CA ASN A 40 -3.53 17.55 17.23
C ASN A 40 -2.23 17.21 16.49
N TRP A 41 -2.18 17.38 15.16
CA TRP A 41 -1.00 17.01 14.37
C TRP A 41 -0.90 17.82 13.07
N GLY A 42 0.07 18.74 13.02
CA GLY A 42 0.42 19.49 11.82
C GLY A 42 -0.70 20.37 11.26
N TYR A 43 -1.54 20.97 12.10
CA TYR A 43 -2.69 21.76 11.63
C TYR A 43 -2.28 22.87 10.66
N GLY A 44 -2.78 22.83 9.43
CA GLY A 44 -2.45 23.78 8.36
C GLY A 44 -1.10 23.52 7.67
N GLU A 45 -0.39 22.46 8.04
CA GLU A 45 0.86 22.01 7.42
C GLU A 45 0.63 20.82 6.48
N LEU A 46 1.64 20.51 5.67
CA LEU A 46 1.60 19.36 4.77
C LEU A 46 1.94 18.07 5.54
N VAL A 47 1.00 17.14 5.62
CA VAL A 47 1.18 15.83 6.27
C VAL A 47 1.15 14.73 5.22
N ILE A 48 2.12 13.82 5.28
CA ILE A 48 2.22 12.69 4.36
C ILE A 48 1.17 11.63 4.70
N THR A 49 0.30 11.34 3.73
CA THR A 49 -0.81 10.38 3.86
C THR A 49 -0.51 9.03 3.22
N GLY A 50 0.55 8.95 2.43
CA GLY A 50 0.93 7.73 1.71
C GLY A 50 2.37 7.79 1.22
N VAL A 51 3.02 6.64 1.26
CA VAL A 51 4.36 6.43 0.72
C VAL A 51 4.29 5.20 -0.18
N GLU A 52 4.67 5.37 -1.44
CA GLU A 52 4.58 4.31 -2.44
C GLU A 52 5.72 3.29 -2.25
N PRO A 53 5.45 1.97 -2.23
CA PRO A 53 6.49 0.96 -2.15
C PRO A 53 7.49 1.03 -3.32
N ASN A 54 8.77 0.83 -3.02
CA ASN A 54 9.93 0.93 -3.92
C ASN A 54 10.20 2.32 -4.51
N SER A 55 9.52 3.37 -4.04
CA SER A 55 9.67 4.74 -4.52
C SER A 55 10.92 5.44 -3.94
N PRO A 56 11.30 6.61 -4.50
CA PRO A 56 12.35 7.44 -3.89
C PRO A 56 12.07 7.81 -2.43
N ALA A 57 10.82 8.11 -2.08
CA ALA A 57 10.44 8.49 -0.73
C ALA A 57 10.60 7.36 0.29
N GLU A 58 10.13 6.14 -0.05
CA GLU A 58 10.31 4.97 0.81
C GLU A 58 11.79 4.70 1.07
N LYS A 59 12.61 4.74 0.00
CA LYS A 59 14.07 4.53 0.09
C LYS A 59 14.79 5.58 0.94
N SER A 60 14.24 6.79 1.01
CA SER A 60 14.77 7.89 1.83
C SER A 60 14.36 7.78 3.30
N GLY A 61 13.45 6.86 3.63
CA GLY A 61 12.96 6.65 5.00
C GLY A 61 11.87 7.61 5.44
N ILE A 62 11.21 8.27 4.48
CA ILE A 62 10.01 9.07 4.72
C ILE A 62 8.85 8.14 5.06
N LYS A 63 8.03 8.54 6.02
CA LYS A 63 6.92 7.74 6.54
C LYS A 63 5.59 8.49 6.41
N ILE A 64 4.51 7.71 6.47
CA ILE A 64 3.17 8.25 6.72
C ILE A 64 3.19 8.99 8.06
N ASP A 65 2.41 10.07 8.15
CA ASP A 65 2.30 11.01 9.27
C ASP A 65 3.49 11.98 9.43
N ASP A 66 4.54 11.89 8.62
CA ASP A 66 5.60 12.91 8.61
C ASP A 66 5.03 14.27 8.16
N ILE A 67 5.45 15.35 8.84
CA ILE A 67 5.06 16.73 8.51
C ILE A 67 6.18 17.36 7.67
N ILE A 68 5.85 17.83 6.46
CA ILE A 68 6.78 18.53 5.58
C ILE A 68 6.78 20.01 5.96
N MET A 69 7.82 20.44 6.67
CA MET A 69 8.00 21.83 7.14
C MET A 69 8.54 22.73 6.02
N GLU A 70 9.51 22.24 5.25
CA GLU A 70 10.15 23.00 4.18
C GLU A 70 10.46 22.15 2.97
N ILE A 71 10.51 22.80 1.81
CA ILE A 71 10.98 22.24 0.55
C ILE A 71 12.10 23.14 0.03
N ASN A 72 13.31 22.60 -0.09
CA ASN A 72 14.51 23.36 -0.49
C ASN A 72 14.75 24.61 0.39
N GLY A 73 14.52 24.49 1.71
CA GLY A 73 14.63 25.58 2.67
C GLY A 73 13.49 26.61 2.61
N GLN A 74 12.44 26.37 1.84
CA GLN A 74 11.26 27.23 1.79
C GLN A 74 10.10 26.65 2.59
N ALA A 75 9.60 27.39 3.58
CA ALA A 75 8.53 26.95 4.47
C ALA A 75 7.22 26.69 3.71
N THR A 76 6.61 25.54 3.97
CA THR A 76 5.37 25.05 3.32
C THR A 76 4.10 25.61 3.96
N TYR A 77 4.17 26.06 5.22
CA TYR A 77 3.01 26.54 5.95
C TYR A 77 2.29 27.68 5.23
N LEU A 78 0.96 27.54 5.07
CA LEU A 78 0.08 28.48 4.37
C LEU A 78 0.49 28.76 2.90
N ARG A 79 1.16 27.82 2.23
CA ARG A 79 1.43 27.90 0.79
C ARG A 79 0.35 27.19 -0.01
N ASP A 80 0.02 27.76 -1.17
CA ASP A 80 -0.93 27.16 -2.09
C ASP A 80 -0.30 26.01 -2.89
N ASN A 81 -1.14 25.15 -3.45
CA ASN A 81 -0.72 23.96 -4.18
C ASN A 81 0.16 24.27 -5.41
N GLN A 82 -0.04 25.42 -6.08
CA GLN A 82 0.77 25.80 -7.25
C GLN A 82 2.19 26.15 -6.81
N THR A 83 2.32 26.92 -5.72
CA THR A 83 3.63 27.24 -5.13
C THR A 83 4.38 25.98 -4.72
N ILE A 84 3.72 25.04 -4.04
CA ILE A 84 4.32 23.74 -3.66
C ILE A 84 4.73 22.95 -4.91
N ALA A 85 3.87 22.86 -5.93
CA ALA A 85 4.18 22.16 -7.17
C ALA A 85 5.41 22.75 -7.87
N ASN A 86 5.53 24.09 -7.90
CA ASN A 86 6.67 24.78 -8.49
C ASN A 86 7.97 24.39 -7.78
N TRP A 87 7.99 24.35 -6.44
CA TRP A 87 9.18 23.94 -5.68
C TRP A 87 9.58 22.50 -5.93
N LEU A 88 8.62 21.62 -6.17
CA LEU A 88 8.84 20.20 -6.43
C LEU A 88 9.31 19.91 -7.87
N PHE A 89 8.88 20.70 -8.85
CA PHE A 89 8.96 20.30 -10.26
C PHE A 89 9.51 21.36 -11.23
N ASP A 90 9.53 22.66 -10.91
CA ASP A 90 9.94 23.69 -11.87
C ASP A 90 11.43 23.64 -12.21
N ASN A 91 12.27 23.21 -11.27
CA ASN A 91 13.69 23.07 -11.54
C ASN A 91 13.93 21.85 -12.45
N LYS A 92 14.11 22.10 -13.75
CA LYS A 92 14.42 21.05 -14.73
C LYS A 92 15.86 20.53 -14.62
N TYR A 93 16.76 21.32 -14.03
CA TYR A 93 18.19 21.03 -13.98
C TYR A 93 18.62 20.30 -12.71
N ASP A 94 17.86 20.45 -11.63
CA ASP A 94 18.07 19.73 -10.38
C ASP A 94 16.92 18.74 -10.12
N PRO A 95 17.17 17.42 -10.21
CA PRO A 95 16.18 16.41 -9.89
C PRO A 95 16.08 16.12 -8.39
N GLU A 96 16.99 16.66 -7.57
CA GLU A 96 16.94 16.51 -6.11
C GLU A 96 16.06 17.60 -5.49
N VAL A 97 15.23 17.22 -4.53
CA VAL A 97 14.54 18.14 -3.65
C VAL A 97 14.79 17.73 -2.21
N LYS A 98 15.03 18.71 -1.35
CA LYS A 98 15.29 18.52 0.08
C LYS A 98 14.02 18.80 0.86
N PHE A 99 13.50 17.78 1.53
CA PHE A 99 12.39 17.93 2.45
C PHE A 99 12.92 18.11 3.86
N THR A 100 12.50 19.17 4.53
CA THR A 100 12.72 19.32 5.97
C THR A 100 11.49 18.77 6.68
N ILE A 101 11.64 17.68 7.42
CA ILE A 101 10.55 16.95 8.07
C ILE A 101 10.57 17.16 9.57
N ARG A 102 9.36 17.27 10.13
CA ARG A 102 9.05 17.16 11.55
C ARG A 102 8.20 15.91 11.80
N ASN A 103 8.52 15.17 12.85
CA ASN A 103 7.73 14.04 13.36
C ASN A 103 8.07 13.80 14.85
N MET A 104 7.65 12.66 15.40
CA MET A 104 7.87 12.32 16.83
C MET A 104 9.35 12.18 17.23
N ASN A 105 10.27 11.89 16.31
CA ASN A 105 11.70 11.75 16.63
C ASN A 105 12.54 12.99 16.32
N THR A 106 12.00 13.95 15.56
CA THR A 106 12.80 15.08 15.08
C THR A 106 11.93 16.30 14.82
N TYR A 107 12.42 17.46 15.25
CA TYR A 107 11.81 18.74 14.91
C TYR A 107 12.18 19.21 13.49
N PHE A 108 13.41 18.90 13.07
CA PHE A 108 14.00 19.38 11.82
C PHE A 108 15.03 18.37 11.32
N LYS A 109 14.63 17.55 10.34
CA LYS A 109 15.57 16.65 9.64
C LYS A 109 15.39 16.77 8.14
N GLU A 110 16.51 16.93 7.44
CA GLU A 110 16.53 17.03 5.98
C GLU A 110 16.59 15.64 5.33
N TYR A 111 15.75 15.44 4.32
CA TYR A 111 15.66 14.24 3.50
C TYR A 111 15.86 14.63 2.03
N PRO A 112 17.01 14.30 1.42
CA PRO A 112 17.22 14.51 -0.01
C PRO A 112 16.46 13.44 -0.81
N LEU A 113 15.65 13.88 -1.76
CA LEU A 113 14.80 13.04 -2.58
C LEU A 113 15.10 13.26 -4.05
N MET A 114 15.49 12.19 -4.74
CA MET A 114 15.65 12.21 -6.18
C MET A 114 14.32 11.88 -6.86
N ARG A 115 13.77 12.80 -7.66
CA ARG A 115 12.54 12.52 -8.41
C ARG A 115 12.76 11.39 -9.42
N LYS A 116 11.79 10.48 -9.51
CA LYS A 116 11.72 9.48 -10.57
C LYS A 116 10.88 10.02 -11.71
N CYS A 117 11.43 10.05 -12.92
CA CYS A 117 10.74 10.54 -14.11
C CYS A 117 10.51 9.40 -15.11
N ILE A 118 9.27 9.22 -15.51
CA ILE A 118 8.83 8.22 -16.50
C ILE A 118 8.18 8.93 -17.68
N ALA A 119 8.31 8.37 -18.89
CA ALA A 119 7.61 8.91 -20.05
C ALA A 119 6.09 9.06 -19.81
N THR A 120 5.47 10.13 -20.31
CA THR A 120 4.01 10.30 -20.28
C THR A 120 3.31 9.16 -21.03
N ASN A 121 2.05 8.89 -20.69
CA ASN A 121 1.27 7.77 -21.23
C ASN A 121 1.89 6.39 -20.98
N SER A 122 2.68 6.23 -19.91
CA SER A 122 3.26 4.96 -19.51
C SER A 122 2.40 4.22 -18.49
N VAL A 123 2.31 2.90 -18.61
CA VAL A 123 1.75 2.00 -17.61
C VAL A 123 2.87 1.08 -17.10
N SER A 124 3.02 1.01 -15.78
CA SER A 124 4.02 0.15 -15.11
C SER A 124 3.53 -1.28 -14.93
N GLU A 125 4.46 -2.21 -14.74
CA GLU A 125 4.17 -3.60 -14.36
C GLU A 125 3.39 -3.72 -13.05
N LYS A 126 3.60 -2.78 -12.11
CA LYS A 126 2.83 -2.70 -10.85
C LYS A 126 1.35 -2.41 -11.12
N GLN A 127 1.06 -1.42 -11.97
CA GLN A 127 -0.31 -1.09 -12.33
C GLN A 127 -0.96 -2.23 -13.14
N LEU A 128 -0.19 -2.86 -14.02
CA LEU A 128 -0.67 -4.03 -14.76
C LEU A 128 -0.95 -5.22 -13.84
N SER A 129 -0.16 -5.45 -12.77
CA SER A 129 -0.47 -6.52 -11.82
C SER A 129 -1.78 -6.24 -11.08
N GLU A 130 -2.07 -4.99 -10.73
CA GLU A 130 -3.37 -4.61 -10.13
C GLU A 130 -4.54 -4.83 -11.11
N VAL A 131 -4.39 -4.40 -12.37
CA VAL A 131 -5.41 -4.60 -13.43
C VAL A 131 -5.67 -6.10 -13.69
N TYR A 132 -4.60 -6.91 -13.76
CA TYR A 132 -4.66 -8.33 -14.05
C TYR A 132 -4.66 -9.22 -12.78
N SER A 133 -5.08 -8.65 -11.64
CA SER A 133 -5.05 -9.30 -10.33
C SER A 133 -5.80 -10.63 -10.24
N PHE A 134 -6.83 -10.88 -11.08
CA PHE A 134 -7.52 -12.16 -11.11
C PHE A 134 -6.68 -13.31 -11.66
N TYR A 135 -5.53 -13.04 -12.28
CA TYR A 135 -4.55 -14.09 -12.51
C TYR A 135 -4.00 -14.67 -11.21
N SER A 136 -3.92 -13.87 -10.15
CA SER A 136 -3.39 -14.28 -8.85
C SER A 136 -3.89 -13.37 -7.71
N LEU A 137 -5.12 -13.62 -7.25
CA LEU A 137 -5.69 -12.88 -6.12
C LEU A 137 -4.92 -13.15 -4.81
N GLU A 138 -4.23 -14.29 -4.73
CA GLU A 138 -3.32 -14.67 -3.65
C GLU A 138 -2.15 -13.69 -3.50
N ASN A 139 -1.69 -13.12 -4.61
CA ASN A 139 -0.54 -12.21 -4.64
C ASN A 139 -0.94 -10.75 -4.86
N THR A 140 -2.14 -10.46 -5.36
CA THR A 140 -2.61 -9.08 -5.58
C THR A 140 -4.07 -8.93 -5.24
N ASN A 141 -4.36 -8.25 -4.12
CA ASN A 141 -5.72 -7.95 -3.69
C ASN A 141 -5.73 -6.78 -2.71
N HIS A 142 -6.87 -6.12 -2.64
CA HIS A 142 -7.17 -5.07 -1.67
C HIS A 142 -8.36 -5.52 -0.82
N GLN A 143 -8.17 -5.59 0.48
CA GLN A 143 -9.20 -6.02 1.43
C GLN A 143 -9.39 -4.98 2.52
N ILE A 144 -10.64 -4.76 2.91
CA ILE A 144 -11.01 -3.84 3.97
C ILE A 144 -11.45 -4.64 5.18
N PHE A 145 -11.04 -4.19 6.38
CA PHE A 145 -11.62 -4.66 7.62
C PHE A 145 -11.86 -3.47 8.56
N THR A 146 -12.83 -3.63 9.45
CA THR A 146 -13.22 -2.60 10.42
C THR A 146 -12.91 -3.08 11.83
N LEU A 147 -12.40 -2.18 12.66
CA LEU A 147 -12.28 -2.39 14.09
C LEU A 147 -13.26 -1.47 14.84
N PRO A 148 -13.99 -1.98 15.85
CA PRO A 148 -14.83 -1.16 16.73
C PRO A 148 -13.98 -0.38 17.75
N LEU A 149 -13.12 0.51 17.22
CA LEU A 149 -12.18 1.30 17.99
C LEU A 149 -12.81 2.60 18.44
N HIS A 150 -12.89 2.79 19.76
CA HIS A 150 -13.15 4.10 20.32
C HIS A 150 -11.84 4.85 20.50
N VAL A 151 -11.69 5.95 19.76
CA VAL A 151 -10.57 6.88 19.91
C VAL A 151 -11.09 8.18 20.50
N GLN A 152 -10.42 8.68 21.53
CA GLN A 152 -10.66 9.98 22.12
C GLN A 152 -9.37 10.82 22.08
N THR A 153 -9.47 12.07 21.62
CA THR A 153 -8.38 13.04 21.59
C THR A 153 -8.79 14.31 22.33
N ASN A 154 -7.83 14.95 22.96
CA ASN A 154 -8.00 16.28 23.55
C ASN A 154 -7.65 17.34 22.48
N SER A 155 -8.60 18.19 22.10
CA SER A 155 -8.42 19.17 21.02
C SER A 155 -7.38 20.26 21.30
N ASP A 156 -7.04 20.47 22.58
CA ASP A 156 -6.15 21.55 23.00
C ASP A 156 -4.67 21.15 22.98
N VAL A 157 -4.36 19.95 22.48
CA VAL A 157 -3.03 19.33 22.53
C VAL A 157 -2.42 19.27 21.14
N ASP A 158 -1.20 19.77 20.97
CA ASP A 158 -0.39 19.51 19.78
C ASP A 158 0.57 18.36 20.07
N PHE A 159 0.36 17.20 19.44
CA PHE A 159 1.22 16.04 19.68
C PHE A 159 2.65 16.24 19.16
N THR A 160 2.94 17.30 18.39
CA THR A 160 4.31 17.63 17.98
C THR A 160 5.21 18.13 19.12
N ASP A 161 4.65 18.41 20.29
CA ASP A 161 5.40 18.79 21.50
C ASP A 161 5.87 17.59 22.34
N TYR A 162 5.39 16.38 22.02
CA TYR A 162 5.60 15.18 22.82
C TYR A 162 6.61 14.25 22.16
N HIS A 163 7.72 13.98 22.85
CA HIS A 163 8.82 13.15 22.32
C HIS A 163 9.19 11.99 23.23
N THR A 164 8.85 12.08 24.50
CA THR A 164 9.20 11.09 25.50
C THR A 164 8.00 10.47 26.18
N TYR A 165 8.15 9.22 26.61
CA TYR A 165 7.11 8.50 27.32
C TYR A 165 7.69 7.61 28.43
N ASP A 166 6.86 7.25 29.38
CA ASP A 166 7.05 6.09 30.24
C ASP A 166 5.70 5.44 30.57
N PHE A 167 5.75 4.28 31.22
CA PHE A 167 4.56 3.56 31.62
C PHE A 167 4.15 3.89 33.06
N TYR A 168 2.85 3.87 33.31
CA TYR A 168 2.32 3.94 34.66
C TYR A 168 2.87 2.79 35.52
N ASP A 169 3.47 3.12 36.67
CA ASP A 169 3.99 2.12 37.63
C ASP A 169 2.85 1.54 38.48
N ALA A 170 2.40 0.34 38.10
CA ALA A 170 1.40 -0.43 38.85
C ALA A 170 2.00 -1.23 40.04
N GLY A 171 3.29 -1.10 40.31
CA GLY A 171 4.00 -1.76 41.41
C GLY A 171 4.53 -3.16 41.08
N LYS A 172 5.04 -3.87 42.10
CA LYS A 172 5.83 -5.11 41.95
C LYS A 172 5.04 -6.36 41.56
N ASN A 173 3.72 -6.36 41.77
CA ASN A 173 2.87 -7.54 41.61
C ASN A 173 1.85 -7.33 40.50
N VAL A 174 2.33 -7.19 39.26
CA VAL A 174 1.49 -7.12 38.06
C VAL A 174 1.37 -8.49 37.38
N PRO A 175 0.21 -8.84 36.81
CA PRO A 175 0.07 -10.00 35.95
C PRO A 175 1.10 -10.07 34.80
N ALA A 176 1.38 -11.26 34.29
CA ALA A 176 2.35 -11.46 33.21
C ALA A 176 1.94 -10.73 31.91
N ILE A 177 0.63 -10.57 31.68
CA ILE A 177 0.08 -9.88 30.51
C ILE A 177 0.45 -8.39 30.48
N ASP A 178 0.56 -7.71 31.64
CA ASP A 178 0.99 -6.31 31.71
C ASP A 178 2.39 -6.12 31.13
N LYS A 179 3.30 -7.06 31.43
CA LYS A 179 4.67 -7.04 30.89
C LYS A 179 4.66 -7.20 29.37
N GLN A 180 3.80 -8.06 28.84
CA GLN A 180 3.65 -8.24 27.40
C GLN A 180 3.08 -6.98 26.75
N ILE A 181 2.00 -6.41 27.29
CA ILE A 181 1.38 -5.18 26.78
C ILE A 181 2.41 -4.03 26.79
N THR A 182 3.15 -3.88 27.89
CA THR A 182 4.22 -2.87 28.02
C THR A 182 5.29 -3.06 26.94
N THR A 183 5.73 -4.30 26.70
CA THR A 183 6.73 -4.61 25.67
C THR A 183 6.21 -4.30 24.26
N LEU A 184 4.93 -4.59 23.99
CA LEU A 184 4.29 -4.30 22.70
C LEU A 184 4.16 -2.79 22.48
N LEU A 185 3.63 -2.07 23.47
CA LEU A 185 3.50 -0.61 23.42
C LEU A 185 4.87 0.05 23.27
N GLU A 186 5.89 -0.41 23.99
CA GLU A 186 7.26 0.11 23.89
C GLU A 186 7.80 -0.03 22.46
N LYS A 187 7.68 -1.22 21.85
CA LYS A 187 8.07 -1.46 20.46
C LYS A 187 7.36 -0.50 19.49
N GLU A 188 6.06 -0.32 19.64
CA GLU A 188 5.25 0.49 18.70
C GLU A 188 5.42 2.00 18.91
N LEU A 189 5.60 2.48 20.14
CA LEU A 189 5.88 3.89 20.43
C LEU A 189 7.28 4.28 19.92
N GLN A 190 8.27 3.40 20.10
CA GLN A 190 9.62 3.58 19.56
C GLN A 190 9.62 3.58 18.02
N SER A 191 8.81 2.73 17.38
CA SER A 191 8.72 2.68 15.91
C SER A 191 8.17 3.97 15.30
N LYS A 192 7.33 4.69 16.06
CA LYS A 192 6.82 6.03 15.75
C LYS A 192 7.84 7.15 15.99
N GLY A 193 8.84 6.91 16.83
CA GLY A 193 9.92 7.85 17.09
C GLY A 193 9.97 8.41 18.51
N LEU A 194 9.07 7.98 19.39
CA LEU A 194 9.11 8.38 20.80
C LEU A 194 10.25 7.67 21.53
N VAL A 195 10.82 8.33 22.52
CA VAL A 195 11.94 7.82 23.32
C VAL A 195 11.48 7.59 24.76
N ARG A 196 11.89 6.46 25.36
CA ARG A 196 11.51 6.19 26.74
C ARG A 196 12.35 7.02 27.72
N ASP A 197 11.70 7.74 28.63
CA ASP A 197 12.33 8.50 29.71
C ASP A 197 11.66 8.16 31.05
N THR A 198 12.34 7.40 31.91
CA THR A 198 11.79 6.96 33.20
C THR A 198 11.92 8.00 34.31
N SER A 199 12.52 9.15 34.03
CA SER A 199 12.76 10.21 35.01
C SER A 199 11.74 11.33 34.89
N ASP A 200 11.55 11.83 33.67
CA ASP A 200 10.69 12.96 33.37
C ASP A 200 10.06 12.81 31.97
N PRO A 201 9.12 11.86 31.79
CA PRO A 201 8.45 11.66 30.50
C PRO A 201 7.43 12.75 30.19
N ASP A 202 7.25 13.09 28.91
CA ASP A 202 6.16 13.96 28.45
C ASP A 202 4.80 13.25 28.57
N ILE A 203 4.78 11.96 28.19
CA ILE A 203 3.59 11.09 28.21
C ILE A 203 3.73 9.99 29.26
N VAL A 204 2.72 9.83 30.11
CA VAL A 204 2.51 8.60 30.89
C VAL A 204 1.50 7.71 30.18
N VAL A 205 1.89 6.48 29.85
CA VAL A 205 1.06 5.49 29.16
C VAL A 205 0.46 4.51 30.18
N GLN A 206 -0.86 4.37 30.17
CA GLN A 206 -1.57 3.42 31.03
C GLN A 206 -2.45 2.50 30.19
N ALA A 207 -2.24 1.18 30.30
CA ALA A 207 -3.09 0.19 29.67
C ALA A 207 -4.16 -0.35 30.62
N TYR A 208 -5.27 -0.80 30.06
CA TYR A 208 -6.35 -1.46 30.77
C TYR A 208 -6.98 -2.54 29.89
N TYR A 209 -7.47 -3.60 30.52
CA TYR A 209 -8.07 -4.71 29.80
C TYR A 209 -9.04 -5.49 30.69
N SER A 210 -9.98 -6.19 30.06
CA SER A 210 -10.80 -7.21 30.67
C SER A 210 -11.03 -8.37 29.70
N TYR A 211 -11.05 -9.59 30.23
CA TYR A 211 -11.41 -10.79 29.48
C TYR A 211 -12.35 -11.59 30.37
N SER A 212 -13.62 -11.73 29.97
CA SER A 212 -14.60 -12.44 30.79
C SER A 212 -15.60 -13.25 29.96
N PRO A 213 -16.16 -14.33 30.52
CA PRO A 213 -17.31 -15.00 29.92
C PRO A 213 -18.47 -14.01 29.72
N ASN A 214 -19.17 -14.12 28.61
CA ASN A 214 -20.35 -13.31 28.35
C ASN A 214 -21.54 -13.83 29.16
N ASN A 215 -22.01 -13.05 30.14
CA ASN A 215 -23.15 -13.41 30.99
C ASN A 215 -24.49 -13.59 30.23
N ARG A 216 -24.58 -13.09 28.99
CA ARG A 216 -25.77 -13.25 28.12
C ARG A 216 -25.69 -14.46 27.20
N TYR A 217 -24.58 -15.20 27.22
CA TYR A 217 -24.39 -16.39 26.42
C TYR A 217 -25.41 -17.47 26.80
N THR A 218 -26.23 -17.89 25.83
CA THR A 218 -27.31 -18.87 26.09
C THR A 218 -26.91 -20.32 25.81
N GLY A 219 -25.82 -20.54 25.06
CA GLY A 219 -25.45 -21.87 24.57
C GLY A 219 -26.38 -22.47 23.51
N LEU A 220 -27.50 -21.80 23.17
CA LEU A 220 -28.51 -22.27 22.22
C LEU A 220 -28.18 -21.91 20.76
N ASN A 221 -26.90 -21.78 20.44
CA ASN A 221 -26.48 -21.36 19.11
C ASN A 221 -26.62 -22.51 18.09
N ASN A 222 -26.94 -22.14 16.85
CA ASN A 222 -26.84 -23.07 15.72
C ASN A 222 -25.38 -23.60 15.64
N PRO A 223 -25.14 -24.92 15.63
CA PRO A 223 -23.79 -25.48 15.53
C PRO A 223 -23.01 -25.02 14.28
N ASN A 224 -23.71 -24.63 13.22
CA ASN A 224 -23.11 -24.14 11.98
C ASN A 224 -22.84 -22.62 11.99
N TYR A 225 -23.15 -21.92 13.08
CA TYR A 225 -22.95 -20.48 13.20
C TYR A 225 -21.61 -20.20 13.87
N ASN A 226 -20.59 -19.98 13.04
CA ASN A 226 -19.20 -19.72 13.45
C ASN A 226 -18.74 -18.37 12.91
N PRO A 227 -19.11 -17.25 13.57
CA PRO A 227 -18.73 -15.92 13.11
C PRO A 227 -17.23 -15.73 13.27
N MET A 228 -16.63 -15.23 12.20
CA MET A 228 -15.20 -14.92 12.09
C MET A 228 -15.07 -13.53 11.48
N SER A 229 -14.14 -12.73 12.00
CA SER A 229 -13.84 -11.40 11.45
C SER A 229 -12.39 -11.32 11.01
N LEU A 230 -12.16 -10.61 9.91
CA LEU A 230 -10.82 -10.33 9.43
C LEU A 230 -10.09 -9.37 10.38
N ARG A 231 -8.80 -9.65 10.56
CA ARG A 231 -7.83 -8.81 11.23
C ARG A 231 -6.50 -8.89 10.48
N TYR A 232 -5.57 -7.98 10.76
CA TYR A 232 -4.24 -7.99 10.17
C TYR A 232 -3.17 -8.30 11.21
N ASP A 233 -2.36 -9.32 10.94
CA ASP A 233 -1.20 -9.69 11.74
C ASP A 233 0.02 -8.91 11.23
N CYS A 234 0.36 -7.82 11.92
CA CYS A 234 1.49 -6.95 11.55
C CYS A 234 2.85 -7.64 11.61
N ASP A 235 3.03 -8.69 12.43
CA ASP A 235 4.31 -9.41 12.50
C ASP A 235 4.49 -10.33 11.28
N LYS A 236 3.39 -10.92 10.79
CA LYS A 236 3.39 -11.82 9.62
C LYS A 236 3.08 -11.13 8.30
N ASN A 237 2.69 -9.86 8.33
CA ASN A 237 2.25 -9.08 7.17
C ASN A 237 1.09 -9.74 6.38
N GLN A 238 0.10 -10.29 7.08
CA GLN A 238 -1.01 -11.01 6.44
C GLN A 238 -2.34 -10.81 7.16
N LEU A 239 -3.43 -10.98 6.41
CA LEU A 239 -4.77 -11.07 6.99
C LEU A 239 -5.00 -12.42 7.66
N VAL A 240 -5.74 -12.41 8.77
CA VAL A 240 -6.12 -13.59 9.53
C VAL A 240 -7.59 -13.50 9.92
N LEU A 241 -8.26 -14.65 9.97
CA LEU A 241 -9.62 -14.77 10.48
C LEU A 241 -9.55 -15.10 11.98
N LEU A 242 -10.18 -14.27 12.80
CA LEU A 242 -10.31 -14.51 14.23
C LEU A 242 -11.76 -14.85 14.60
N PRO A 243 -12.00 -15.63 15.68
CA PRO A 243 -13.34 -15.98 16.16
C PRO A 243 -14.02 -14.80 16.85
N ILE A 244 -14.21 -13.70 16.11
CA ILE A 244 -14.75 -12.42 16.54
C ILE A 244 -16.02 -12.16 15.75
N PHE A 245 -17.07 -11.73 16.45
CA PHE A 245 -18.31 -11.27 15.82
C PHE A 245 -18.11 -9.93 15.11
N ASP A 246 -18.77 -9.78 13.97
CA ASP A 246 -18.99 -8.45 13.40
C ASP A 246 -19.81 -7.61 14.40
N SER A 247 -19.46 -6.34 14.56
CA SER A 247 -20.11 -5.46 15.53
C SER A 247 -21.59 -5.22 15.23
N ASN A 248 -22.02 -5.42 13.98
CA ASN A 248 -23.41 -5.29 13.55
C ASN A 248 -24.19 -6.61 13.62
N ASP A 249 -23.57 -7.71 14.05
CA ASP A 249 -24.26 -9.00 14.10
C ASP A 249 -25.38 -8.97 15.16
N PRO A 250 -26.66 -9.19 14.78
CA PRO A 250 -27.79 -9.09 15.69
C PRO A 250 -27.78 -10.14 16.81
N LYS A 251 -26.97 -11.21 16.67
CA LYS A 251 -26.87 -12.30 17.66
C LYS A 251 -25.67 -12.16 18.59
N VAL A 252 -24.80 -11.16 18.39
CA VAL A 252 -23.57 -10.98 19.16
C VAL A 252 -23.80 -11.09 20.67
N GLY A 253 -24.86 -10.46 21.18
CA GLY A 253 -25.16 -10.43 22.60
C GLY A 253 -25.50 -11.80 23.21
N SER A 254 -26.26 -12.64 22.53
CA SER A 254 -26.73 -13.94 23.05
C SER A 254 -25.85 -15.12 22.62
N SER A 255 -25.03 -14.94 21.58
CA SER A 255 -24.24 -15.99 20.95
C SER A 255 -22.75 -15.91 21.24
N ALA A 256 -22.19 -14.75 21.59
CA ALA A 256 -20.77 -14.66 21.95
C ALA A 256 -20.49 -15.34 23.29
N GLN A 257 -19.40 -16.10 23.37
CA GLN A 257 -18.97 -16.82 24.57
C GLN A 257 -18.15 -15.94 25.52
N TYR A 258 -17.36 -15.02 24.97
CA TYR A 258 -16.47 -14.15 25.74
C TYR A 258 -16.59 -12.70 25.28
N VAL A 259 -16.25 -11.78 26.18
CA VAL A 259 -16.10 -10.35 25.90
C VAL A 259 -14.69 -9.94 26.27
N VAL A 260 -14.03 -9.25 25.35
CA VAL A 260 -12.70 -8.67 25.55
C VAL A 260 -12.81 -7.16 25.42
N GLU A 261 -12.30 -6.44 26.41
CA GLU A 261 -12.06 -5.01 26.33
C GLU A 261 -10.56 -4.79 26.48
N TYR A 262 -9.96 -4.00 25.61
CA TYR A 262 -8.55 -3.66 25.67
C TYR A 262 -8.36 -2.21 25.26
N GLY A 263 -7.59 -1.45 26.03
CA GLY A 263 -7.32 -0.07 25.76
C GLY A 263 -6.05 0.43 26.41
N PHE A 264 -5.62 1.61 25.97
CA PHE A 264 -4.57 2.36 26.62
C PHE A 264 -4.78 3.85 26.41
N SER A 265 -4.41 4.62 27.43
CA SER A 265 -4.52 6.07 27.45
C SER A 265 -3.14 6.70 27.60
N PHE A 266 -2.99 7.88 27.00
CA PHE A 266 -1.84 8.77 27.16
C PHE A 266 -2.25 9.92 28.05
N TYR A 267 -1.42 10.19 29.06
CA TYR A 267 -1.58 11.29 29.98
C TYR A 267 -0.42 12.27 29.86
N ASP A 268 -0.74 13.55 29.70
CA ASP A 268 0.23 14.64 29.84
C ASP A 268 0.68 14.76 31.29
N ARG A 269 1.99 14.99 31.46
CA ARG A 269 2.62 15.28 32.75
C ARG A 269 3.22 16.69 32.83
N LYS A 270 3.43 17.38 31.69
CA LYS A 270 4.36 18.53 31.61
C LYS A 270 3.79 19.82 31.04
N TYR A 271 2.84 19.75 30.12
CA TYR A 271 2.50 20.91 29.31
C TYR A 271 1.15 21.52 29.68
N ILE A 272 0.21 20.72 30.19
CA ILE A 272 -1.14 21.17 30.53
C ILE A 272 -1.24 21.53 32.02
N ASP A 273 -1.02 20.55 32.90
CA ASP A 273 -1.10 20.73 34.35
C ASP A 273 -0.07 19.82 35.06
N ASN A 274 1.03 20.40 35.50
CA ASN A 274 2.12 19.65 36.15
C ASN A 274 1.73 19.10 37.54
N SER A 275 0.54 19.43 38.04
CA SER A 275 -0.02 18.88 39.27
C SER A 275 -0.96 17.69 39.05
N LYS A 276 -1.42 17.45 37.82
CA LYS A 276 -2.43 16.42 37.51
C LYS A 276 -2.17 15.77 36.15
N LEU A 277 -2.21 14.44 36.13
CA LEU A 277 -2.23 13.68 34.89
C LEU A 277 -3.49 14.00 34.09
N THR A 278 -3.32 14.64 32.95
CA THR A 278 -4.43 15.02 32.05
C THR A 278 -4.46 14.07 30.88
N GLN A 279 -5.59 13.38 30.66
CA GLN A 279 -5.73 12.49 29.51
C GLN A 279 -5.71 13.31 28.21
N ILE A 280 -4.79 12.99 27.32
CA ILE A 280 -4.62 13.68 26.03
C ILE A 280 -5.04 12.81 24.85
N TRP A 281 -4.99 11.49 25.02
CA TRP A 281 -5.41 10.52 24.01
C TRP A 281 -5.86 9.22 24.69
N ASP A 282 -6.86 8.56 24.15
CA ASP A 282 -7.28 7.22 24.54
C ASP A 282 -7.70 6.42 23.31
N CYS A 283 -7.34 5.14 23.29
CA CYS A 283 -7.88 4.20 22.32
C CYS A 283 -8.24 2.89 22.99
N ASN A 284 -9.46 2.44 22.77
CA ASN A 284 -9.95 1.15 23.24
C ASN A 284 -10.76 0.41 22.19
N ILE A 285 -10.77 -0.91 22.33
CA ILE A 285 -11.56 -1.84 21.53
C ILE A 285 -12.38 -2.72 22.46
N LYS A 286 -13.59 -3.04 22.02
CA LYS A 286 -14.46 -4.04 22.65
C LYS A 286 -14.92 -5.04 21.60
N ASP A 287 -14.46 -6.28 21.74
CA ASP A 287 -14.84 -7.37 20.86
C ASP A 287 -15.59 -8.48 21.62
N TYR A 288 -16.43 -9.17 20.86
CA TYR A 288 -17.20 -10.33 21.31
C TYR A 288 -16.69 -11.57 20.59
N LEU A 289 -16.30 -12.59 21.35
CA LEU A 289 -15.66 -13.78 20.79
C LEU A 289 -16.63 -14.96 20.70
N SER A 290 -16.59 -15.69 19.58
CA SER A 290 -17.37 -16.91 19.35
C SER A 290 -16.74 -18.16 19.94
N ALA A 291 -15.43 -18.14 20.18
CA ALA A 291 -14.66 -19.20 20.83
C ALA A 291 -13.58 -18.59 21.74
N GLN A 292 -12.96 -19.43 22.55
CA GLN A 292 -11.84 -19.00 23.37
C GLN A 292 -10.66 -18.57 22.48
N TYR A 293 -10.10 -17.39 22.78
CA TYR A 293 -8.91 -16.86 22.15
C TYR A 293 -8.04 -16.24 23.24
N SER A 294 -6.72 -16.45 23.22
CA SER A 294 -5.87 -15.99 24.32
C SER A 294 -5.85 -14.45 24.38
N LEU A 295 -5.84 -13.89 25.59
CA LEU A 295 -5.70 -12.45 25.75
C LEU A 295 -4.32 -11.99 25.24
N GLU A 296 -3.30 -12.81 25.43
CA GLU A 296 -1.94 -12.62 24.93
C GLU A 296 -1.89 -12.46 23.41
N ASP A 297 -2.51 -13.36 22.64
CA ASP A 297 -2.55 -13.26 21.19
C ASP A 297 -3.47 -12.11 20.73
N TYR A 298 -4.53 -11.83 21.50
CA TYR A 298 -5.44 -10.73 21.21
C TYR A 298 -4.72 -9.38 21.30
N VAL A 299 -4.06 -9.09 22.42
CA VAL A 299 -3.35 -7.81 22.59
C VAL A 299 -2.20 -7.71 21.59
N LYS A 300 -1.45 -8.79 21.36
CA LYS A 300 -0.35 -8.82 20.39
C LYS A 300 -0.79 -8.38 18.99
N LEU A 301 -1.95 -8.87 18.55
CA LEU A 301 -2.47 -8.55 17.23
C LEU A 301 -3.07 -7.13 17.16
N HIS A 302 -3.74 -6.67 18.22
CA HIS A 302 -4.50 -5.41 18.18
C HIS A 302 -3.67 -4.18 18.58
N THR A 303 -2.68 -4.28 19.47
CA THR A 303 -1.83 -3.13 19.87
C THR A 303 -1.27 -2.33 18.69
N PRO A 304 -0.60 -2.93 17.69
CA PRO A 304 -0.07 -2.17 16.56
C PRO A 304 -1.18 -1.56 15.69
N LEU A 305 -2.35 -2.22 15.56
CA LEU A 305 -3.48 -1.67 14.83
C LEU A 305 -4.07 -0.46 15.54
N MET A 306 -4.25 -0.53 16.86
CA MET A 306 -4.73 0.59 17.68
C MET A 306 -3.79 1.79 17.58
N LEU A 307 -2.47 1.57 17.63
CA LEU A 307 -1.47 2.64 17.50
C LEU A 307 -1.37 3.25 16.09
N LYS A 308 -1.93 2.63 15.04
CA LYS A 308 -2.08 3.32 13.74
C LYS A 308 -3.01 4.53 13.83
N GLN A 309 -3.81 4.64 14.88
CA GLN A 309 -4.64 5.82 15.15
C GLN A 309 -3.86 6.96 15.81
N PHE A 310 -2.56 6.85 16.06
CA PHE A 310 -1.77 7.92 16.69
C PHE A 310 -0.56 8.28 15.83
N PRO A 311 -0.18 9.55 15.65
CA PRO A 311 -0.83 10.76 16.19
C PRO A 311 -1.93 11.34 15.30
N TYR A 312 -2.00 10.91 14.04
CA TYR A 312 -2.87 11.51 13.03
C TYR A 312 -4.30 10.92 13.05
N THR A 313 -5.09 11.30 14.06
CA THR A 313 -6.51 10.90 14.15
C THR A 313 -7.42 11.97 14.76
N GLN A 314 -8.72 11.74 14.64
CA GLN A 314 -9.78 12.44 15.37
C GLN A 314 -10.60 11.46 16.20
N ASN A 315 -11.50 12.00 17.02
CA ASN A 315 -12.51 11.25 17.77
C ASN A 315 -13.33 10.35 16.84
N LYS A 316 -13.36 9.04 17.12
CA LYS A 316 -14.15 8.06 16.35
C LYS A 316 -14.57 6.87 17.22
N ARG A 317 -15.49 6.05 16.69
CA ARG A 317 -15.98 4.81 17.32
C ARG A 317 -15.74 3.56 16.48
N GLU A 318 -15.23 3.75 15.27
CA GLU A 318 -14.85 2.70 14.35
C GLU A 318 -13.65 3.19 13.54
N ALA A 319 -12.79 2.27 13.11
CA ALA A 319 -11.70 2.55 12.20
C ALA A 319 -11.68 1.52 11.08
N ASN A 320 -11.69 2.01 9.85
CA ASN A 320 -11.59 1.19 8.65
C ASN A 320 -10.11 1.12 8.23
N TYR A 321 -9.67 -0.08 7.90
CA TYR A 321 -8.33 -0.35 7.40
C TYR A 321 -8.42 -0.96 6.02
N ILE A 322 -7.59 -0.48 5.10
CA ILE A 322 -7.35 -1.13 3.83
C ILE A 322 -5.98 -1.81 3.86
N VAL A 323 -5.95 -3.09 3.47
CA VAL A 323 -4.73 -3.86 3.27
C VAL A 323 -4.55 -4.08 1.78
N GLU A 324 -3.46 -3.56 1.25
CA GLU A 324 -3.10 -3.64 -0.16
C GLU A 324 -1.89 -4.55 -0.29
N THR A 325 -2.09 -5.71 -0.91
CA THR A 325 -1.01 -6.66 -1.20
C THR A 325 -0.74 -6.63 -2.70
N ASN A 326 0.52 -6.52 -3.09
CA ASN A 326 0.93 -6.64 -4.48
C ASN A 326 2.29 -7.35 -4.55
N LYS A 327 2.32 -8.55 -5.13
CA LYS A 327 3.51 -9.35 -5.38
C LYS A 327 3.56 -9.78 -6.84
N TYR A 328 4.59 -9.35 -7.56
CA TYR A 328 4.67 -9.51 -9.01
C TYR A 328 6.13 -9.61 -9.49
N ASN A 329 6.32 -10.18 -10.68
CA ASN A 329 7.56 -10.16 -11.43
C ASN A 329 7.79 -8.76 -12.01
N TYR A 330 8.87 -8.13 -11.58
CA TYR A 330 9.34 -6.86 -12.06
C TYR A 330 10.50 -7.06 -13.04
N THR A 331 10.34 -6.58 -14.27
CA THR A 331 11.41 -6.46 -15.26
C THR A 331 11.89 -5.01 -15.41
N GLY A 332 11.07 -4.03 -15.04
CA GLY A 332 11.35 -2.60 -15.21
C GLY A 332 10.85 -2.00 -16.51
N ILE A 333 10.02 -2.71 -17.26
CA ILE A 333 9.39 -2.23 -18.50
C ILE A 333 8.20 -1.33 -18.15
N TYR A 334 8.09 -0.22 -18.87
CA TYR A 334 6.88 0.59 -18.94
C TYR A 334 6.29 0.49 -20.34
N TYR A 335 4.97 0.26 -20.41
CA TYR A 335 4.23 0.05 -21.64
C TYR A 335 3.51 1.35 -22.04
N ASP A 336 3.28 1.56 -23.34
CA ASP A 336 2.40 2.65 -23.77
C ASP A 336 0.94 2.30 -23.42
N ALA A 337 0.22 3.23 -22.78
CA ALA A 337 -1.15 3.00 -22.30
C ALA A 337 -2.16 2.78 -23.43
N ASP A 338 -1.89 3.27 -24.63
CA ASP A 338 -2.76 3.08 -25.80
C ASP A 338 -2.32 1.90 -26.68
N ASP A 339 -1.07 1.47 -26.53
CA ASP A 339 -0.46 0.37 -27.27
C ASP A 339 0.45 -0.44 -26.36
N LEU A 340 -0.15 -1.41 -25.68
CA LEU A 340 0.52 -2.21 -24.66
C LEU A 340 1.64 -3.11 -25.20
N GLY A 341 1.85 -3.18 -26.52
CA GLY A 341 3.03 -3.84 -27.11
C GLY A 341 4.22 -2.91 -27.30
N HIS A 342 4.04 -1.60 -27.18
CA HIS A 342 5.12 -0.62 -27.31
C HIS A 342 5.79 -0.37 -25.96
N ILE A 343 7.12 -0.52 -25.91
CA ILE A 343 7.90 -0.22 -24.71
C ILE A 343 8.17 1.28 -24.65
N LYS A 344 7.50 1.96 -23.72
CA LYS A 344 7.53 3.41 -23.57
C LYS A 344 8.73 3.90 -22.78
N ASP A 345 9.11 3.16 -21.73
CA ASP A 345 10.27 3.45 -20.90
C ASP A 345 10.85 2.16 -20.30
N VAL A 346 12.08 2.22 -19.81
CA VAL A 346 12.73 1.10 -19.11
C VAL A 346 13.54 1.65 -17.94
N ASP A 347 13.26 1.19 -16.73
CA ASP A 347 14.01 1.57 -15.54
C ASP A 347 15.50 1.27 -15.72
N PHE A 348 16.35 2.25 -15.44
CA PHE A 348 17.81 2.06 -15.51
C PHE A 348 18.26 0.97 -14.54
N ASN A 349 19.18 0.10 -14.97
CA ASN A 349 19.65 -1.09 -14.24
C ASN A 349 18.59 -2.12 -13.85
N SER A 350 17.35 -2.01 -14.35
CA SER A 350 16.35 -3.06 -14.19
C SER A 350 16.72 -4.35 -14.95
N PRO A 351 16.09 -5.50 -14.64
CA PRO A 351 16.32 -6.74 -15.37
C PRO A 351 16.16 -6.61 -16.89
N ALA A 352 15.14 -5.90 -17.38
CA ALA A 352 14.94 -5.64 -18.80
C ALA A 352 16.03 -4.75 -19.39
N TYR A 353 16.47 -3.72 -18.65
CA TYR A 353 17.58 -2.87 -19.09
C TYR A 353 18.88 -3.67 -19.25
N ILE A 354 19.20 -4.53 -18.28
CA ILE A 354 20.39 -5.38 -18.30
C ILE A 354 20.32 -6.38 -19.46
N ALA A 355 19.13 -6.95 -19.72
CA ALA A 355 18.90 -7.86 -20.85
C ALA A 355 19.01 -7.17 -22.22
N GLY A 356 19.04 -5.83 -22.27
CA GLY A 356 19.22 -5.06 -23.51
C GLY A 356 17.93 -4.50 -24.10
N ILE A 357 16.79 -4.60 -23.41
CA ILE A 357 15.55 -3.95 -23.83
C ILE A 357 15.67 -2.43 -23.66
N ARG A 358 15.15 -1.67 -24.63
CA ARG A 358 15.19 -0.21 -24.64
C ARG A 358 13.83 0.39 -25.01
N PRO A 359 13.58 1.66 -24.62
CA PRO A 359 12.41 2.40 -25.09
C PRO A 359 12.32 2.41 -26.62
N GLY A 360 11.10 2.37 -27.16
CA GLY A 360 10.80 2.32 -28.59
C GLY A 360 10.70 0.93 -29.19
N TYR A 361 11.10 -0.13 -28.46
CA TYR A 361 10.97 -1.51 -28.94
C TYR A 361 9.51 -1.94 -28.96
N ILE A 362 9.13 -2.77 -29.94
CA ILE A 362 7.77 -3.29 -30.08
C ILE A 362 7.79 -4.79 -29.79
N ILE A 363 7.08 -5.20 -28.75
CA ILE A 363 6.94 -6.60 -28.35
C ILE A 363 6.06 -7.33 -29.35
N GLU A 364 6.59 -8.43 -29.88
CA GLU A 364 5.87 -9.32 -30.78
C GLU A 364 5.44 -10.61 -30.09
N LYS A 365 6.25 -11.12 -29.15
CA LYS A 365 5.90 -12.27 -28.31
C LYS A 365 6.41 -12.16 -26.88
N VAL A 366 5.67 -12.76 -25.96
CA VAL A 366 6.11 -13.07 -24.60
C VAL A 366 5.91 -14.57 -24.36
N ASN A 367 6.97 -15.25 -23.93
CA ASN A 367 6.98 -16.70 -23.67
C ASN A 367 6.40 -17.53 -24.83
N ASN A 368 6.86 -17.25 -26.05
CA ASN A 368 6.41 -17.85 -27.32
C ASN A 368 4.94 -17.60 -27.70
N ARG A 369 4.23 -16.73 -26.99
CA ARG A 369 2.85 -16.33 -27.33
C ARG A 369 2.85 -14.98 -28.03
N LYS A 370 2.12 -14.87 -29.14
CA LYS A 370 1.95 -13.60 -29.86
C LYS A 370 1.36 -12.54 -28.93
N PHE A 371 1.94 -11.36 -28.96
CA PHE A 371 1.49 -10.23 -28.17
C PHE A 371 0.33 -9.51 -28.87
N GLU A 372 -0.81 -9.43 -28.19
CA GLU A 372 -1.94 -8.60 -28.61
C GLU A 372 -1.74 -7.19 -28.09
N ARG A 373 -1.94 -6.19 -28.93
CA ARG A 373 -1.60 -4.79 -28.66
C ARG A 373 -2.83 -3.95 -28.34
N ASN A 374 -3.99 -4.37 -28.85
CA ASN A 374 -5.22 -3.64 -28.67
C ASN A 374 -5.76 -3.86 -27.25
N LYS A 375 -5.86 -2.75 -26.48
CA LYS A 375 -6.33 -2.77 -25.09
C LYS A 375 -7.76 -3.29 -24.92
N ASP A 376 -8.65 -3.05 -25.89
CA ASP A 376 -10.03 -3.52 -25.82
C ASP A 376 -10.10 -5.04 -26.02
N VAL A 377 -9.28 -5.58 -26.92
CA VAL A 377 -9.15 -7.04 -27.12
C VAL A 377 -8.55 -7.71 -25.89
N LEU A 378 -7.49 -7.12 -25.31
CA LEU A 378 -6.89 -7.59 -24.06
C LEU A 378 -7.89 -7.56 -22.89
N SER A 379 -8.68 -6.49 -22.78
CA SER A 379 -9.72 -6.37 -21.75
C SER A 379 -10.83 -7.41 -21.92
N ALA A 380 -11.29 -7.64 -23.15
CA ALA A 380 -12.27 -8.68 -23.44
C ALA A 380 -11.74 -10.09 -23.14
N GLY A 381 -10.52 -10.40 -23.56
CA GLY A 381 -9.86 -11.68 -23.28
C GLY A 381 -9.69 -11.95 -21.79
N TYR A 382 -9.33 -10.92 -21.01
CA TYR A 382 -9.23 -11.02 -19.56
C TYR A 382 -10.58 -11.31 -18.88
N ARG A 383 -11.67 -10.66 -19.33
CA ARG A 383 -13.02 -10.95 -18.84
C ARG A 383 -13.44 -12.39 -19.16
N TYR A 384 -13.21 -12.85 -20.39
CA TYR A 384 -13.47 -14.24 -20.76
C TYR A 384 -12.65 -15.24 -19.94
N PHE A 385 -11.38 -14.94 -19.69
CA PHE A 385 -10.57 -15.74 -18.78
C PHE A 385 -11.22 -15.83 -17.41
N ILE A 386 -11.63 -14.71 -16.81
CA ILE A 386 -12.28 -14.72 -15.49
C ILE A 386 -13.54 -15.57 -15.54
N ASP A 387 -14.47 -15.28 -16.44
CA ASP A 387 -15.78 -15.94 -16.52
C ASP A 387 -15.66 -17.47 -16.69
N ASP A 388 -14.80 -17.93 -17.61
CA ASP A 388 -14.61 -19.35 -17.89
C ASP A 388 -13.88 -20.09 -16.77
N THR A 389 -13.01 -19.41 -16.02
CA THR A 389 -12.16 -20.04 -15.00
C THR A 389 -12.72 -19.95 -13.58
N MET A 390 -13.87 -19.28 -13.37
CA MET A 390 -14.52 -19.22 -12.05
C MET A 390 -14.80 -20.61 -11.44
N VAL A 391 -14.95 -21.65 -12.27
CA VAL A 391 -15.13 -23.04 -11.82
C VAL A 391 -13.92 -23.61 -11.06
N PHE A 392 -12.72 -23.05 -11.26
CA PHE A 392 -11.49 -23.49 -10.59
C PHE A 392 -11.20 -22.75 -9.28
N ARG A 393 -12.08 -21.83 -8.86
CA ARG A 393 -11.93 -21.03 -7.64
C ARG A 393 -12.33 -21.82 -6.39
N ASP A 394 -11.65 -21.53 -5.28
CA ASP A 394 -12.00 -22.08 -3.97
C ASP A 394 -13.09 -21.22 -3.30
N GLN A 395 -14.31 -21.76 -3.26
CA GLN A 395 -15.47 -21.13 -2.64
C GLN A 395 -15.27 -20.78 -1.16
N THR A 396 -14.39 -21.49 -0.46
CA THR A 396 -14.11 -21.25 0.97
C THR A 396 -13.26 -20.00 1.21
N THR A 397 -12.64 -19.48 0.16
CA THR A 397 -11.76 -18.30 0.22
C THR A 397 -12.45 -17.02 -0.26
N ARG A 398 -13.78 -17.03 -0.40
CA ARG A 398 -14.54 -15.90 -0.94
C ARG A 398 -14.41 -14.66 -0.05
N PHE A 399 -14.12 -13.51 -0.65
CA PHE A 399 -14.08 -12.21 0.02
C PHE A 399 -14.58 -11.09 -0.89
N THR A 400 -14.93 -9.95 -0.27
CA THR A 400 -15.26 -8.70 -0.98
C THR A 400 -14.03 -7.81 -1.03
N ASN A 401 -13.62 -7.38 -2.22
CA ASN A 401 -12.49 -6.44 -2.35
C ASN A 401 -12.89 -5.00 -1.95
N SER A 402 -11.91 -4.10 -1.89
CA SER A 402 -12.13 -2.69 -1.55
C SER A 402 -13.06 -1.92 -2.51
N GLU A 403 -13.28 -2.44 -3.71
CA GLU A 403 -14.16 -1.86 -4.73
C GLU A 403 -15.61 -2.38 -4.64
N GLY A 404 -15.87 -3.34 -3.72
CA GLY A 404 -17.20 -3.90 -3.49
C GLY A 404 -17.53 -5.14 -4.32
N PHE A 405 -16.58 -5.71 -5.07
CA PHE A 405 -16.77 -6.98 -5.77
C PHE A 405 -16.68 -8.15 -4.78
N SER A 406 -17.79 -8.86 -4.56
CA SER A 406 -17.97 -9.89 -3.52
C SER A 406 -17.48 -11.29 -3.88
N ASP A 407 -17.09 -11.48 -5.14
CA ASP A 407 -16.84 -12.80 -5.71
C ASP A 407 -15.34 -13.05 -5.95
N CYS A 408 -14.48 -12.34 -5.21
CA CYS A 408 -13.05 -12.62 -5.18
C CYS A 408 -12.81 -13.94 -4.45
N MET A 409 -12.08 -14.85 -5.09
CA MET A 409 -11.72 -16.16 -4.53
C MET A 409 -10.32 -16.53 -4.99
N PHE A 410 -9.55 -17.22 -4.15
CA PHE A 410 -8.29 -17.81 -4.55
C PHE A 410 -8.50 -19.04 -5.45
N TRP A 411 -7.44 -19.47 -6.12
CA TRP A 411 -7.44 -20.69 -6.89
C TRP A 411 -7.47 -21.92 -5.99
N SER A 412 -8.29 -22.91 -6.36
CA SER A 412 -8.27 -24.19 -5.67
C SER A 412 -7.02 -24.99 -6.05
N ALA A 413 -6.25 -25.38 -5.03
CA ALA A 413 -4.99 -26.11 -5.18
C ALA A 413 -5.11 -27.40 -6.01
N GLY A 414 -6.28 -28.05 -5.98
CA GLY A 414 -6.56 -29.26 -6.76
C GLY A 414 -6.57 -29.04 -8.28
N TYR A 415 -6.77 -27.81 -8.75
CA TYR A 415 -6.92 -27.48 -10.16
C TYR A 415 -5.73 -26.71 -10.75
N TYR A 416 -4.62 -26.55 -10.03
CA TYR A 416 -3.47 -25.74 -10.49
C TYR A 416 -2.94 -26.15 -11.88
N ASN A 417 -2.91 -27.46 -12.18
CA ASN A 417 -2.49 -27.93 -13.51
C ASN A 417 -3.48 -27.57 -14.61
N ASP A 418 -4.78 -27.56 -14.31
CA ASP A 418 -5.82 -27.19 -15.27
C ASP A 418 -5.86 -25.68 -15.47
N ILE A 419 -5.74 -24.89 -14.40
CA ILE A 419 -5.57 -23.43 -14.45
C ILE A 419 -4.36 -23.04 -15.32
N ALA A 420 -3.21 -23.71 -15.15
CA ALA A 420 -2.03 -23.45 -15.96
C ALA A 420 -2.27 -23.72 -17.46
N LYS A 421 -3.14 -24.68 -17.82
CA LYS A 421 -3.55 -24.91 -19.23
C LYS A 421 -4.45 -23.79 -19.73
N GLU A 422 -5.35 -23.25 -18.91
CA GLU A 422 -6.20 -22.11 -19.28
C GLU A 422 -5.35 -20.91 -19.71
N PHE A 423 -4.26 -20.64 -18.99
CA PHE A 423 -3.31 -19.61 -19.39
C PHE A 423 -2.71 -19.85 -20.79
N THR A 424 -2.67 -21.07 -21.31
CA THR A 424 -2.14 -21.34 -22.66
C THR A 424 -3.13 -21.07 -23.80
N LYS A 425 -4.42 -20.89 -23.50
CA LYS A 425 -5.44 -20.68 -24.53
C LYS A 425 -5.25 -19.31 -25.21
N PRO A 426 -5.28 -19.24 -26.55
CA PRO A 426 -5.01 -18.00 -27.28
C PRO A 426 -6.11 -16.94 -27.10
N ASP A 427 -7.37 -17.36 -26.92
CA ASP A 427 -8.54 -16.46 -26.87
C ASP A 427 -8.58 -15.56 -25.63
N TYR A 428 -7.80 -15.90 -24.59
CA TYR A 428 -7.73 -15.14 -23.35
C TYR A 428 -6.66 -14.05 -23.36
N PHE A 429 -5.75 -14.05 -24.34
CA PHE A 429 -4.66 -13.08 -24.45
C PHE A 429 -3.94 -12.86 -23.10
N THR A 430 -3.46 -13.95 -22.50
CA THR A 430 -2.84 -13.93 -21.17
C THR A 430 -1.36 -13.53 -21.20
N GLN A 431 -0.94 -12.65 -22.11
CA GLN A 431 0.48 -12.34 -22.26
C GLN A 431 1.08 -11.69 -21.01
N PHE A 432 0.27 -10.94 -20.24
CA PHE A 432 0.67 -10.37 -18.95
C PHE A 432 0.71 -11.36 -17.78
N SER A 433 0.35 -12.63 -17.99
CA SER A 433 0.49 -13.66 -16.95
C SER A 433 1.94 -13.86 -16.48
N TYR A 434 2.93 -13.39 -17.25
CA TYR A 434 4.33 -13.38 -16.79
C TYR A 434 4.53 -12.61 -15.48
N LEU A 435 3.67 -11.62 -15.16
CA LEU A 435 3.70 -10.85 -13.91
C LEU A 435 3.58 -11.76 -12.68
N TYR A 436 3.00 -12.94 -12.84
CA TYR A 436 2.86 -13.93 -11.79
C TYR A 436 3.49 -15.28 -12.20
N GLY A 437 4.44 -15.25 -13.13
CA GLY A 437 5.08 -16.46 -13.68
C GLY A 437 5.90 -17.29 -12.68
N PHE A 438 6.07 -16.79 -11.44
CA PHE A 438 6.64 -17.53 -10.32
C PHE A 438 5.63 -18.47 -9.65
N GLU A 439 4.34 -18.35 -9.96
CA GLU A 439 3.28 -19.18 -9.38
C GLU A 439 3.01 -20.45 -10.18
N LYS A 440 2.80 -21.55 -9.45
CA LYS A 440 2.66 -22.90 -10.03
C LYS A 440 1.39 -23.07 -10.88
N TYR A 441 0.33 -22.33 -10.55
CA TYR A 441 -0.93 -22.34 -11.30
C TYR A 441 -0.88 -21.49 -12.58
N ILE A 442 0.22 -20.77 -12.83
CA ILE A 442 0.44 -20.01 -14.06
C ILE A 442 1.53 -20.66 -14.90
N ASN A 443 2.64 -21.00 -14.25
CA ASN A 443 3.78 -21.65 -14.86
C ASN A 443 4.14 -22.91 -14.07
N ASN A 444 3.84 -24.07 -14.65
CA ASN A 444 4.17 -25.36 -14.05
C ASN A 444 5.66 -25.71 -14.16
N LYS A 445 6.45 -24.93 -14.93
CA LYS A 445 7.90 -25.09 -15.00
C LYS A 445 8.53 -24.26 -13.89
N SER A 446 9.47 -24.84 -13.14
CA SER A 446 10.17 -24.17 -12.05
C SER A 446 11.19 -23.10 -12.50
N ASP A 447 11.12 -22.61 -13.74
CA ASP A 447 11.98 -21.54 -14.25
C ASP A 447 11.16 -20.26 -14.45
N ASN A 448 11.49 -19.21 -13.69
CA ASN A 448 10.81 -17.91 -13.72
C ASN A 448 11.36 -16.97 -14.81
N LYS A 449 12.08 -17.50 -15.80
CA LYS A 449 12.58 -16.72 -16.94
C LYS A 449 11.46 -16.29 -17.88
N ILE A 450 11.57 -15.06 -18.36
CA ILE A 450 10.70 -14.47 -19.36
C ILE A 450 11.48 -14.37 -20.67
N THR A 451 10.90 -14.88 -21.76
CA THR A 451 11.44 -14.70 -23.11
C THR A 451 10.60 -13.67 -23.85
N ILE A 452 11.20 -12.55 -24.25
CA ILE A 452 10.54 -11.50 -25.02
C ILE A 452 11.13 -11.48 -26.43
N GLU A 453 10.30 -11.65 -27.44
CA GLU A 453 10.66 -11.36 -28.83
C GLU A 453 10.16 -9.95 -29.17
N ALA A 454 11.06 -9.06 -29.58
CA ALA A 454 10.70 -7.67 -29.91
C ALA A 454 11.44 -7.16 -31.15
N TRP A 455 10.80 -6.23 -31.86
CA TRP A 455 11.36 -5.46 -32.96
C TRP A 455 12.09 -4.23 -32.41
N ASP A 456 13.38 -4.09 -32.72
CA ASP A 456 14.22 -2.97 -32.25
C ASP A 456 14.21 -1.73 -33.17
N GLY A 457 13.41 -1.77 -34.25
CA GLY A 457 13.45 -0.78 -35.33
C GLY A 457 14.16 -1.25 -36.59
N ILE A 458 15.01 -2.28 -36.50
CA ILE A 458 15.87 -2.78 -37.59
C ILE A 458 15.69 -4.30 -37.79
N GLN A 459 15.61 -5.06 -36.70
CA GLN A 459 15.51 -6.51 -36.70
C GLN A 459 14.73 -7.04 -35.49
N ARG A 460 14.27 -8.30 -35.61
CA ARG A 460 13.72 -9.04 -34.48
C ARG A 460 14.85 -9.51 -33.57
N ARG A 461 14.71 -9.26 -32.27
CA ARG A 461 15.60 -9.75 -31.21
C ARG A 461 14.85 -10.60 -30.21
N ILE A 462 15.60 -11.49 -29.56
CA ILE A 462 15.09 -12.35 -28.49
C ILE A 462 15.85 -11.98 -27.22
N PHE A 463 15.11 -11.65 -26.16
CA PHE A 463 15.61 -11.26 -24.86
C PHE A 463 15.22 -12.30 -23.84
N GLN A 464 16.16 -12.75 -23.01
CA GLN A 464 15.91 -13.59 -21.86
C GLN A 464 16.08 -12.77 -20.60
N ILE A 465 15.03 -12.66 -19.80
CA ILE A 465 14.97 -11.81 -18.62
C ILE A 465 14.68 -12.70 -17.41
N VAL A 466 15.49 -12.56 -16.36
CA VAL A 466 15.17 -13.09 -15.04
C VAL A 466 14.57 -11.93 -14.23
N PRO A 467 13.25 -11.90 -14.00
CA PRO A 467 12.62 -10.81 -13.25
C PRO A 467 13.01 -10.84 -11.77
N GLU A 468 12.93 -9.69 -11.12
CA GLU A 468 12.92 -9.60 -9.66
C GLU A 468 11.49 -9.82 -9.16
N ILE A 469 11.30 -10.56 -8.06
CA ILE A 469 9.98 -10.63 -7.42
C ILE A 469 9.87 -9.46 -6.45
N ARG A 470 9.03 -8.48 -6.79
CA ARG A 470 8.68 -7.39 -5.87
C ARG A 470 7.47 -7.79 -5.06
N HIS A 471 7.48 -7.46 -3.77
CA HIS A 471 6.38 -7.71 -2.85
C HIS A 471 6.21 -6.49 -1.94
N SER A 472 4.99 -5.99 -1.86
CA SER A 472 4.60 -4.95 -0.91
C SER A 472 3.28 -5.29 -0.26
N VAL A 473 3.20 -5.09 1.05
CA VAL A 473 1.95 -5.10 1.81
C VAL A 473 1.84 -3.76 2.52
N THR A 474 0.81 -3.00 2.21
CA THR A 474 0.55 -1.70 2.85
C THR A 474 -0.75 -1.80 3.63
N ILE A 475 -0.75 -1.28 4.85
CA ILE A 475 -1.96 -1.14 5.67
C ILE A 475 -2.16 0.33 6.05
N ARG A 476 -3.28 0.90 5.60
CA ARG A 476 -3.64 2.30 5.79
C ARG A 476 -5.00 2.42 6.46
N THR A 477 -5.16 3.45 7.27
CA THR A 477 -6.46 3.85 7.81
C THR A 477 -7.21 4.66 6.76
N LEU A 478 -8.50 4.37 6.57
CA LEU A 478 -9.36 5.09 5.64
C LEU A 478 -10.03 6.31 6.27
#